data_AF-A0AAE0EEC5-F1
#
_entry.id   AF-A0AAE0EEC5-F1
#
_cell.length_a   1.000
_cell.length_b   1.000
_cell.length_c   1.000
_cell.angle_alpha   90.00
_cell.angle_beta   90.00
_cell.angle_gamma   90.00
#
_symmetry.space_group_name_H-M   'P 1'
#
loop_
_entity.id
_entity.type
_entity.pdbx_description
1 polymer ?
#
loop_
_entity_poly.entity_id
_entity_poly.type
_entity_poly.pdbx_seq_one_letter_code
_entity_poly.pdbx_strand_id
1 'polypeptide(L)'
;MKFKQVKTGFMERFEGCWRVEPLFVDEKLCFPFKPKTWADYHLCTGGKGRIASRVSLQQLIQPAIVPPPPISWYLRGITAKTTEMLINDLLAETARIRRGLDTAKSNEKLEERCREIEDKCQIDQISNIKERWTLRRRNAKQHNKRLLTG
;
A
#
# COMPACT_ATOMS: atom_id res chain seq x y z
N MET A 1 8.64 15.33 -3.47
CA MET A 1 8.07 16.30 -2.52
C MET A 1 9.20 16.86 -1.67
N LYS A 2 9.40 18.19 -1.64
CA LYS A 2 10.39 18.84 -0.78
C LYS A 2 9.69 19.39 0.45
N PHE A 3 10.36 19.36 1.60
CA PHE A 3 9.87 19.97 2.83
C PHE A 3 10.97 20.82 3.46
N LYS A 4 10.55 21.89 4.13
CA LYS A 4 11.40 22.78 4.89
C LYS A 4 10.64 23.28 6.11
N GLN A 5 11.30 23.35 7.25
CA GLN A 5 10.74 23.91 8.46
C GLN A 5 10.39 25.39 8.27
N VAL A 6 9.21 25.76 8.75
CA VAL A 6 8.63 27.12 8.58
C VAL A 6 9.11 28.07 9.68
N LYS A 7 9.31 27.59 10.91
CA LYS A 7 9.78 28.40 12.05
C LYS A 7 11.06 27.80 12.62
N THR A 8 12.11 28.59 12.67
CA THR A 8 13.40 28.26 13.29
C THR A 8 13.22 28.30 14.82
N GLY A 9 12.93 27.14 15.40
CA GLY A 9 12.96 26.94 16.85
C GLY A 9 14.34 26.44 17.28
N PHE A 10 14.38 25.27 17.91
CA PHE A 10 15.63 24.57 18.26
C PHE A 10 16.45 24.07 17.06
N MET A 11 15.94 24.24 15.83
CA MET A 11 16.58 23.82 14.60
C MET A 11 16.78 25.01 13.67
N GLU A 12 18.02 25.18 13.22
CA GLU A 12 18.41 26.14 12.19
C GLU A 12 17.97 25.65 10.82
N ARG A 13 18.20 24.37 10.54
CA ARG A 13 17.81 23.72 9.28
C ARG A 13 17.15 22.40 9.57
N PHE A 14 15.93 22.26 9.09
CA PHE A 14 15.26 20.99 8.99
C PHE A 14 14.56 20.97 7.63
N GLU A 15 15.22 20.36 6.67
CA GLU A 15 14.75 20.32 5.29
C GLU A 15 15.08 18.99 4.65
N GLY A 16 14.32 18.62 3.64
CA GLY A 16 14.51 17.35 2.99
C GLY A 16 13.65 17.16 1.76
N CYS A 17 13.80 15.99 1.15
CA CYS A 17 13.09 15.59 -0.04
C CYS A 17 12.69 14.13 0.06
N TRP A 18 11.39 13.91 -0.10
CA TRP A 18 10.80 12.61 -0.37
C TRP A 18 10.72 12.39 -1.88
N ARG A 19 11.31 11.30 -2.37
CA ARG A 19 11.13 10.82 -3.73
C ARG A 19 10.33 9.53 -3.69
N VAL A 20 9.32 9.43 -4.53
CA VAL A 20 8.49 8.23 -4.66
C VAL A 20 8.53 7.83 -6.13
N GLU A 21 9.02 6.62 -6.39
CA GLU A 21 9.18 6.07 -7.73
C GLU A 21 8.41 4.75 -7.84
N PRO A 22 7.77 4.46 -8.99
CA PRO A 22 7.14 3.16 -9.18
C PRO A 22 8.22 2.07 -9.25
N LEU A 23 7.93 0.93 -8.62
CA LEU A 23 8.76 -0.26 -8.65
C LEU A 23 7.93 -1.44 -9.17
N PHE A 24 8.33 -1.99 -10.31
CA PHE A 24 7.69 -3.16 -10.91
C PHE A 24 8.19 -4.43 -10.21
N VAL A 25 7.37 -5.02 -9.33
CA VAL A 25 7.78 -6.15 -8.48
C VAL A 25 7.98 -7.41 -9.30
N ASP A 26 7.09 -7.63 -10.27
CA ASP A 26 7.05 -8.84 -11.08
C ASP A 26 7.79 -8.68 -12.43
N GLU A 27 8.70 -7.70 -12.52
CA GLU A 27 9.47 -7.39 -13.73
C GLU A 27 10.20 -8.62 -14.31
N LYS A 28 10.64 -9.55 -13.44
CA LYS A 28 11.33 -10.79 -13.85
C LYS A 28 10.46 -11.72 -14.71
N LEU A 29 9.12 -11.63 -14.59
CA LEU A 29 8.20 -12.43 -15.41
C LEU A 29 8.15 -11.94 -16.87
N CYS A 30 8.65 -10.73 -17.13
CA CYS A 30 8.67 -10.11 -18.46
C CYS A 30 9.86 -10.51 -19.33
N PHE A 31 10.69 -11.45 -18.86
CA PHE A 31 11.84 -11.91 -19.62
C PHE A 31 11.44 -12.37 -21.03
N PRO A 32 12.15 -11.95 -22.10
CA PRO A 32 13.46 -11.28 -22.10
C PRO A 32 13.43 -9.74 -22.03
N PHE A 33 12.25 -9.13 -22.04
CA PHE A 33 12.13 -7.67 -22.13
C PHE A 33 11.95 -7.02 -20.75
N LYS A 34 12.73 -5.97 -20.48
CA LYS A 34 12.64 -5.20 -19.24
C LYS A 34 11.68 -4.01 -19.42
N PRO A 35 10.45 -4.05 -18.85
CA PRO A 35 9.48 -2.98 -19.02
C PRO A 35 9.97 -1.67 -18.39
N LYS A 36 10.00 -0.60 -19.19
CA LYS A 36 10.42 0.74 -18.72
C LYS A 36 9.22 1.62 -18.39
N THR A 37 8.10 1.39 -19.06
CA THR A 37 6.86 2.13 -18.85
C THR A 37 5.80 1.26 -18.19
N TRP A 38 4.79 1.91 -17.61
CA TRP A 38 3.64 1.21 -17.05
C TRP A 38 2.89 0.40 -18.12
N ALA A 39 2.80 0.90 -19.36
CA ALA A 39 2.11 0.22 -20.45
C ALA A 39 2.81 -1.10 -20.81
N ASP A 40 4.14 -1.09 -20.93
CA ASP A 40 4.93 -2.30 -21.18
C ASP A 40 4.76 -3.32 -20.05
N TYR A 41 4.77 -2.84 -18.81
CA TYR A 41 4.58 -3.68 -17.63
C TYR A 41 3.18 -4.30 -17.58
N HIS A 42 2.15 -3.52 -17.91
CA HIS A 42 0.76 -3.98 -17.95
C HIS A 42 0.55 -5.04 -19.04
N LEU A 43 1.08 -4.81 -20.24
CA LEU A 43 1.02 -5.76 -21.36
C LEU A 43 1.71 -7.08 -21.02
N CYS A 44 2.95 -7.01 -20.51
CA CYS A 44 3.70 -8.19 -20.12
C CYS A 44 2.96 -9.01 -19.04
N THR A 45 2.47 -8.35 -17.99
CA THR A 45 1.89 -9.04 -16.84
C THR A 45 0.42 -9.38 -17.02
N GLY A 46 -0.15 -9.12 -18.19
CA GLY A 46 -1.58 -9.31 -18.47
C GLY A 46 -2.48 -8.52 -17.51
N GLY A 47 -2.01 -7.35 -17.07
CA GLY A 47 -2.68 -6.48 -16.11
C GLY A 47 -2.69 -6.97 -14.66
N LYS A 48 -2.00 -8.08 -14.34
CA LYS A 48 -1.96 -8.66 -12.99
C LYS A 48 -0.68 -8.35 -12.21
N GLY A 49 0.26 -7.61 -12.82
CA GLY A 49 1.54 -7.27 -12.21
C GLY A 49 1.40 -6.37 -10.99
N ARG A 50 2.18 -6.64 -9.94
CA ARG A 50 2.21 -5.85 -8.72
C ARG A 50 3.15 -4.65 -8.87
N ILE A 51 2.62 -3.47 -8.60
CA ILE A 51 3.38 -2.22 -8.56
C ILE A 51 3.59 -1.83 -7.10
N ALA A 52 4.85 -1.71 -6.71
CA ALA A 52 5.25 -1.14 -5.43
C ALA A 52 5.68 0.32 -5.62
N SER A 53 5.80 1.05 -4.51
CA SER A 53 6.38 2.39 -4.49
C SER A 53 7.72 2.33 -3.76
N ARG A 54 8.80 2.74 -4.44
CA ARG A 54 10.10 2.96 -3.83
C ARG A 54 10.14 4.36 -3.27
N VAL A 55 10.25 4.47 -1.95
CA VAL A 55 10.32 5.75 -1.25
C VAL A 55 11.77 6.01 -0.84
N SER A 56 12.28 7.20 -1.13
CA SER A 56 13.61 7.64 -0.71
C SER A 56 13.51 8.98 0.03
N LEU A 57 14.06 9.02 1.24
CA LEU A 57 14.13 10.22 2.08
C LEU A 57 15.57 10.73 2.13
N GLN A 58 15.75 12.01 1.80
CA GLN A 58 16.96 12.76 2.10
C GLN A 58 16.59 13.88 3.06
N GLN A 59 17.24 13.96 4.21
CA GLN A 59 16.91 14.93 5.27
C GLN A 59 18.18 15.53 5.86
N LEU A 60 18.18 16.85 5.99
CA LEU A 60 19.21 17.65 6.64
C LEU A 60 18.66 18.16 7.98
N ILE A 61 19.42 17.96 9.06
CA ILE A 61 19.08 18.42 10.40
C ILE A 61 20.28 19.20 10.96
N GLN A 62 20.05 20.46 11.31
CA GLN A 62 21.03 21.35 11.91
C GLN A 62 20.38 22.04 13.11
N PRO A 63 20.89 21.86 14.33
CA PRO A 63 20.40 22.57 15.50
C PRO A 63 20.77 24.05 15.43
N ALA A 64 19.96 24.92 16.06
CA ALA A 64 20.20 26.36 16.12
C ALA A 64 21.46 26.75 16.91
N ILE A 65 21.86 25.90 17.85
CA ILE A 65 23.03 26.10 18.70
C ILE A 65 23.87 24.83 18.65
N VAL A 66 25.12 24.96 18.19
CA VAL A 66 26.11 23.89 18.25
C VAL A 66 27.13 24.26 19.33
N PRO A 67 27.13 23.60 20.49
CA PRO A 67 28.10 23.90 21.54
C PRO A 67 29.52 23.51 21.11
N PRO A 68 30.56 24.07 21.75
CA PRO A 68 31.93 23.66 21.48
C PRO A 68 32.16 22.18 21.83
N PRO A 69 33.17 21.53 21.22
CA PRO A 69 33.61 20.21 21.63
C PRO A 69 33.97 20.17 23.13
N PRO A 70 33.69 19.07 23.86
CA PRO A 70 33.23 17.76 23.40
C PRO A 70 31.70 17.60 23.35
N ILE A 71 30.93 18.57 23.85
CA ILE A 71 29.46 18.47 24.01
C ILE A 71 28.76 18.33 22.65
N SER A 72 29.26 19.00 21.61
CA SER A 72 28.73 18.84 20.25
C SER A 72 28.85 17.42 19.70
N TRP A 73 29.89 16.66 20.05
CA TRP A 73 30.03 15.28 19.63
C TRP A 73 28.94 14.40 20.24
N TYR A 74 28.67 14.59 21.53
CA TYR A 74 27.61 13.89 22.25
C TYR A 74 26.21 14.19 21.67
N LEU A 75 25.89 15.47 21.47
CA LEU A 75 24.61 15.88 20.88
C LEU A 75 24.42 15.36 19.46
N ARG A 76 25.49 15.34 18.65
CA ARG A 76 25.46 14.75 17.30
C ARG A 76 25.17 13.25 17.37
N GLY A 77 25.78 12.54 18.31
CA GLY A 77 25.52 11.12 18.54
C GLY A 77 24.07 10.84 18.94
N ILE A 78 23.51 11.61 19.88
CA ILE A 78 22.09 11.50 20.27
C ILE A 78 21.19 11.78 19.07
N THR A 79 21.40 12.91 18.39
CA THR A 79 20.55 13.31 17.26
C THR A 79 20.53 12.22 16.18
N ALA A 80 21.69 11.64 15.84
CA ALA A 80 21.77 10.55 14.88
C ALA A 80 20.97 9.32 15.33
N LYS A 81 21.15 8.88 16.58
CA LYS A 81 20.41 7.73 17.14
C LYS A 81 18.90 7.97 17.19
N THR A 82 18.46 9.16 17.60
CA THR A 82 17.05 9.52 17.62
C THR A 82 16.47 9.52 16.20
N THR A 83 17.20 10.05 15.22
CA THR A 83 16.71 10.05 13.83
C THR A 83 16.63 8.65 13.23
N GLU A 84 17.57 7.77 13.56
CA GLU A 84 17.54 6.37 13.16
C GLU A 84 16.31 5.66 13.74
N MET A 85 16.04 5.87 15.03
CA MET A 85 14.85 5.32 15.70
C MET A 85 13.56 5.77 15.02
N LEU A 86 13.42 7.06 14.72
CA LEU A 86 12.23 7.59 14.03
C LEU A 86 12.04 6.99 12.63
N ILE A 87 13.12 6.75 11.89
CA ILE A 87 13.06 6.11 10.57
C ILE A 87 12.61 4.65 10.70
N ASN A 88 13.15 3.92 11.68
CA ASN A 88 12.76 2.53 11.92
C ASN A 88 11.30 2.42 12.37
N ASP A 89 10.82 3.34 13.21
CA ASP A 89 9.41 3.41 13.61
C ASP A 89 8.51 3.67 12.41
N LEU A 90 8.91 4.58 11.51
CA LEU A 90 8.18 4.82 10.27
C LEU A 90 8.11 3.55 9.41
N LEU A 91 9.21 2.81 9.28
CA LEU A 91 9.23 1.54 8.55
C LEU A 91 8.30 0.50 9.20
N ALA A 92 8.33 0.36 10.52
CA ALA A 92 7.44 -0.55 11.25
C ALA A 92 5.96 -0.17 11.05
N GLU A 93 5.64 1.13 11.12
CA GLU A 93 4.28 1.62 10.88
C GLU A 93 3.80 1.39 9.46
N THR A 94 4.66 1.62 8.46
CA THR A 94 4.30 1.32 7.06
C THR A 94 4.02 -0.17 6.85
N ALA A 95 4.78 -1.05 7.51
CA ALA A 95 4.53 -2.49 7.48
C ALA A 95 3.20 -2.86 8.16
N ARG A 96 2.88 -2.20 9.29
CA ARG A 96 1.62 -2.38 10.01
C ARG A 96 0.41 -1.94 9.17
N ILE A 97 0.47 -0.75 8.57
CA ILE A 97 -0.59 -0.23 7.69
C ILE A 97 -0.81 -1.18 6.50
N ARG A 98 0.27 -1.68 5.89
CA ARG A 98 0.18 -2.62 4.76
C ARG A 98 -0.51 -3.93 5.17
N ARG A 99 -0.13 -4.51 6.31
CA ARG A 99 -0.79 -5.73 6.84
C ARG A 99 -2.26 -5.49 7.15
N GLY A 100 -2.61 -4.35 7.74
CA GLY A 100 -4.00 -3.99 8.02
C GLY A 100 -4.85 -3.93 6.74
N LEU A 101 -4.30 -3.37 5.66
CA LEU A 101 -4.97 -3.34 4.36
C LEU A 101 -5.16 -4.75 3.78
N ASP A 102 -4.16 -5.62 3.91
CA ASP A 102 -4.24 -6.99 3.43
C ASP A 102 -5.31 -7.79 4.19
N THR A 103 -5.40 -7.62 5.52
CA THR A 103 -6.44 -8.24 6.36
C THR A 103 -7.83 -7.72 6.04
N ALA A 104 -7.99 -6.40 5.83
CA ALA A 104 -9.27 -5.81 5.44
C ALA A 104 -9.75 -6.39 4.09
N LYS A 105 -8.87 -6.44 3.08
CA LYS A 105 -9.19 -7.04 1.77
C LYS A 105 -9.53 -8.52 1.87
N SER A 106 -8.83 -9.28 2.73
CA SER A 106 -9.16 -10.71 2.92
C SER A 106 -10.51 -10.89 3.59
N ASN A 107 -10.87 -10.02 4.54
CA ASN A 107 -12.15 -10.07 5.23
C ASN A 107 -13.30 -9.68 4.32
N GLU A 108 -13.18 -8.60 3.52
CA GLU A 108 -14.19 -8.25 2.51
C GLU A 108 -14.43 -9.40 1.52
N LYS A 109 -13.35 -10.01 1.01
CA LYS A 109 -13.44 -11.16 0.10
C LYS A 109 -14.04 -12.40 0.76
N LEU A 110 -13.77 -12.61 2.06
CA LEU A 110 -14.34 -13.70 2.83
C LEU A 110 -15.83 -13.48 3.09
N GLU A 111 -16.24 -12.26 3.46
CA GLU A 111 -17.63 -11.87 3.67
C GLU A 111 -18.46 -11.96 2.38
N GLU A 112 -17.89 -11.59 1.24
CA GLU A 112 -18.54 -11.77 -0.07
C GLU A 112 -18.74 -13.26 -0.38
N ARG A 113 -17.72 -14.08 -0.16
CA ARG A 113 -17.82 -15.54 -0.33
C ARG A 113 -18.82 -16.18 0.64
N CYS A 114 -18.88 -15.74 1.89
CA CYS A 114 -19.84 -16.22 2.87
C CYS A 114 -21.27 -15.87 2.48
N ARG A 115 -21.52 -14.64 1.99
CA ARG A 115 -22.82 -14.24 1.45
C ARG A 115 -23.24 -15.08 0.24
N GLU A 116 -22.33 -15.36 -0.68
CA GLU A 116 -22.60 -16.24 -1.83
C GLU A 116 -22.95 -17.68 -1.42
N ILE A 117 -22.30 -18.21 -0.38
CA ILE A 117 -22.57 -19.54 0.16
C ILE A 117 -23.93 -19.57 0.87
N GLU A 118 -24.24 -18.54 1.65
CA GLU A 118 -25.51 -18.41 2.36
C GLU A 118 -26.68 -18.28 1.38
N ASP A 119 -26.56 -17.43 0.36
CA ASP A 119 -27.56 -17.29 -0.72
C ASP A 119 -27.77 -18.62 -1.45
N LYS A 120 -26.70 -19.38 -1.74
CA LYS A 120 -26.83 -20.72 -2.33
C LYS A 120 -27.55 -21.69 -1.42
N CYS A 121 -27.24 -21.68 -0.12
CA CYS A 121 -27.87 -22.56 0.85
C CYS A 121 -29.37 -22.25 1.00
N GLN A 122 -29.75 -20.97 1.01
CA GLN A 122 -31.15 -20.55 1.05
C GLN A 122 -31.92 -20.97 -0.22
N ILE A 123 -31.32 -20.78 -1.40
CA ILE A 123 -31.90 -21.27 -2.67
C ILE A 123 -32.11 -22.78 -2.62
N ASP A 124 -31.21 -23.51 -1.95
CA ASP A 124 -31.27 -24.97 -1.89
C ASP A 124 -32.31 -25.54 -0.92
N GLN A 125 -32.73 -24.74 0.07
CA GLN A 125 -33.81 -25.07 1.00
C GLN A 125 -35.21 -24.87 0.41
N ILE A 126 -35.36 -24.23 -0.75
CA ILE A 126 -36.66 -24.03 -1.42
C ILE A 126 -37.17 -25.39 -1.94
N SER A 127 -38.27 -25.88 -1.33
CA SER A 127 -38.93 -27.14 -1.71
C SER A 127 -39.65 -27.05 -3.06
N ASN A 128 -40.13 -25.87 -3.44
CA ASN A 128 -40.77 -25.64 -4.73
C ASN A 128 -39.72 -25.52 -5.85
N ILE A 129 -39.61 -26.58 -6.64
CA ILE A 129 -38.66 -26.71 -7.75
C ILE A 129 -38.79 -25.55 -8.74
N LYS A 130 -40.01 -25.12 -9.10
CA LYS A 130 -40.22 -24.05 -10.08
C LYS A 130 -39.68 -22.71 -9.56
N GLU A 131 -39.96 -22.38 -8.31
CA GLU A 131 -39.48 -21.15 -7.66
C GLU A 131 -37.94 -21.15 -7.58
N ARG A 132 -37.35 -22.26 -7.16
CA ARG A 132 -35.90 -22.46 -7.12
C ARG A 132 -35.23 -22.20 -8.47
N TRP A 133 -35.78 -22.74 -9.57
CA TRP A 133 -35.27 -22.50 -10.92
C TRP A 133 -35.46 -21.06 -11.40
N THR A 134 -36.53 -20.37 -10.99
CA THR A 134 -36.72 -18.95 -11.34
C THR A 134 -35.72 -18.04 -10.62
N LEU A 135 -35.43 -18.33 -9.34
CA LEU A 135 -34.49 -17.57 -8.54
C LEU A 135 -33.05 -17.73 -9.04
N ARG A 136 -32.62 -18.97 -9.33
CA ARG A 136 -31.31 -19.25 -9.95
C ARG A 136 -31.11 -18.48 -11.26
N ARG A 137 -32.13 -18.43 -12.12
CA ARG A 137 -32.08 -17.70 -13.40
C ARG A 137 -31.99 -16.19 -13.22
N ARG A 138 -32.66 -15.62 -12.20
CA ARG A 138 -32.55 -14.18 -11.89
C ARG A 138 -31.16 -13.82 -11.39
N ASN A 139 -30.61 -14.59 -10.45
CA ASN A 139 -29.28 -14.32 -9.87
C ASN A 139 -28.16 -14.44 -10.92
N ALA A 140 -28.24 -15.42 -11.83
CA ALA A 140 -27.31 -15.55 -12.95
C ALA A 140 -27.32 -14.33 -13.89
N LYS A 141 -28.50 -13.74 -14.15
CA LYS A 141 -28.62 -12.53 -14.98
C LYS A 141 -28.06 -11.28 -14.28
N GLN A 142 -28.21 -11.18 -12.96
CA GLN A 142 -27.63 -10.07 -12.18
C GLN A 142 -26.10 -10.16 -12.11
N HIS A 143 -25.54 -11.35 -11.98
CA HIS A 143 -24.09 -11.56 -11.95
C HIS A 143 -23.42 -11.11 -13.27
N ASN A 144 -24.00 -11.46 -14.42
CA ASN A 144 -23.49 -11.00 -15.72
C ASN A 144 -23.56 -9.49 -15.92
N LYS A 145 -24.52 -8.79 -15.29
CA LYS A 145 -24.61 -7.32 -15.37
C LYS A 145 -23.51 -6.64 -14.56
N ARG A 146 -23.17 -7.15 -13.38
CA ARG A 146 -22.11 -6.58 -12.52
C ARG A 146 -20.72 -6.68 -13.16
N LEU A 147 -20.46 -7.74 -13.93
CA LEU A 147 -19.20 -7.94 -14.67
C LEU A 147 -19.02 -7.01 -15.88
N LEU A 148 -20.09 -6.38 -16.37
CA LEU A 148 -20.05 -5.48 -17.55
C LEU A 148 -19.94 -3.99 -17.18
N THR A 149 -20.01 -3.66 -15.89
CA THR A 149 -19.99 -2.28 -15.38
C THR A 149 -18.84 -1.99 -14.40
N GLY A 150 -17.87 -2.89 -14.30
CA GLY A 150 -16.65 -2.72 -13.48
C GLY A 150 -15.43 -2.41 -14.33
#